data_AF-A0A3C1QUA4-F1
#
_entry.id   AF-A0A3C1QUA4-F1
#
_cell.length_a   1.000
_cell.length_b   1.000
_cell.length_c   1.000
_cell.angle_alpha   90.00
_cell.angle_beta   90.00
_cell.angle_gamma   90.00
#
_symmetry.space_group_name_H-M   'P 1'
#
loop_
_entity.id
_entity.type
_entity.pdbx_description
1 polymer ?
#
loop_
_entity_poly.entity_id
_entity_poly.type
_entity_poly.pdbx_seq_one_letter_code
_entity_poly.pdbx_strand_id
1 'polypeptide(L)'
;MAISAALLTSASIARGATADEVVTVGGSAWDGLLVHMVAAVVFGLTGMILFGLFLWLIVRLAPFSIRKEIEEDQNVSLGIIVGSMILGIALIIAAAILG
;
A
#
# COMPACT_ATOMS: atom_id res chain seq x y z
N MET A 1 -30.41 37.42 -11.45
CA MET A 1 -30.41 36.21 -12.32
C MET A 1 -29.10 35.40 -12.24
N ALA A 2 -27.92 36.03 -12.13
CA ALA A 2 -26.62 35.31 -12.06
C ALA A 2 -26.39 34.46 -10.79
N ILE A 3 -26.88 34.91 -9.62
CA ILE A 3 -26.65 34.22 -8.33
C ILE A 3 -27.39 32.86 -8.25
N SER A 4 -28.55 32.74 -8.90
CA SER A 4 -29.35 31.50 -8.86
C SER A 4 -28.70 30.38 -9.72
N ALA A 5 -28.08 30.71 -10.85
CA ALA A 5 -27.39 29.74 -11.71
C ALA A 5 -26.12 29.15 -11.05
N ALA A 6 -25.40 29.94 -10.24
CA ALA A 6 -24.22 29.48 -9.50
C ALA A 6 -24.58 28.46 -8.40
N LEU A 7 -25.71 28.69 -7.70
CA LEU A 7 -26.24 27.78 -6.68
C LEU A 7 -26.82 26.48 -7.28
N LEU A 8 -27.45 26.56 -8.46
CA LEU A 8 -27.90 25.36 -9.18
C LEU A 8 -26.73 24.51 -9.68
N THR A 9 -25.63 25.15 -10.10
CA THR A 9 -24.43 24.45 -10.58
C THR A 9 -23.70 23.73 -9.43
N SER A 10 -23.52 24.37 -8.27
CA SER A 10 -22.92 23.69 -7.11
C SER A 10 -23.77 22.55 -6.54
N ALA A 11 -25.09 22.68 -6.57
CA ALA A 11 -26.01 21.59 -6.20
C ALA A 11 -25.95 20.41 -7.19
N SER A 12 -25.69 20.67 -8.48
CA SER A 12 -25.47 19.60 -9.48
C SER A 12 -24.13 18.90 -9.30
N ILE A 13 -23.07 19.64 -8.93
CA ILE A 13 -21.73 19.10 -8.68
C ILE A 13 -21.71 18.24 -7.41
N ALA A 14 -22.40 18.66 -6.33
CA ALA A 14 -22.56 17.86 -5.12
C ALA A 14 -23.36 16.56 -5.37
N ARG A 15 -24.34 16.59 -6.28
CA ARG A 15 -25.09 15.39 -6.71
C ARG A 15 -24.32 14.50 -7.68
N GLY A 16 -23.35 15.07 -8.40
CA GLY A 16 -22.41 14.36 -9.28
C GLY A 16 -21.29 13.65 -8.53
N ALA A 17 -20.83 14.19 -7.39
CA ALA A 17 -19.81 13.56 -6.55
C ALA A 17 -20.31 12.33 -5.77
N THR A 18 -21.62 12.19 -5.56
CA THR A 18 -22.26 10.96 -5.05
C THR A 18 -22.75 10.04 -6.19
N ALA A 19 -22.60 10.48 -7.43
CA ALA A 19 -22.70 9.65 -8.62
C ALA A 19 -21.30 9.22 -9.09
N ASP A 20 -20.34 9.17 -8.14
CA ASP A 20 -19.20 8.29 -8.27
C ASP A 20 -19.78 6.88 -8.33
N GLU A 21 -19.93 6.43 -9.57
CA GLU A 21 -19.93 5.06 -10.01
C GLU A 21 -19.97 4.07 -8.84
N VAL A 22 -21.17 3.90 -8.24
CA VAL A 22 -21.53 2.57 -7.81
C VAL A 22 -21.34 1.79 -9.08
N VAL A 23 -20.28 1.01 -9.12
CA VAL A 23 -20.07 -0.11 -10.01
C VAL A 23 -21.37 -0.89 -9.90
N THR A 24 -22.35 -0.47 -10.69
CA THR A 24 -23.57 -1.14 -11.03
C THR A 24 -23.14 -2.11 -12.12
N VAL A 25 -22.15 -2.95 -11.78
CA VAL A 25 -22.12 -4.28 -12.35
C VAL A 25 -23.48 -4.82 -11.95
N GLY A 26 -24.36 -4.99 -12.93
CA GLY A 26 -25.66 -5.64 -12.78
C GLY A 26 -25.43 -7.08 -12.32
N GLY A 27 -25.06 -7.21 -11.05
CA GLY A 27 -24.51 -8.37 -10.39
C GLY A 27 -24.87 -8.25 -8.92
N SER A 28 -25.26 -9.38 -8.36
CA SER A 28 -25.68 -9.50 -6.97
C SER A 28 -24.64 -8.90 -6.00
N ALA A 29 -25.03 -8.54 -4.78
CA ALA A 29 -24.10 -8.04 -3.75
C ALA A 29 -22.86 -8.94 -3.54
N TRP A 30 -22.98 -10.21 -3.91
CA TRP A 30 -21.92 -11.20 -3.92
C TRP A 30 -20.82 -10.94 -4.97
N ASP A 31 -21.17 -10.37 -6.12
CA ASP A 31 -20.22 -10.01 -7.19
C ASP A 31 -19.34 -8.84 -6.76
N GLY A 32 -19.93 -7.87 -6.06
CA GLY A 32 -19.18 -6.79 -5.42
C GLY A 32 -18.16 -7.35 -4.42
N LEU A 33 -18.58 -8.22 -3.50
CA LEU A 33 -17.67 -8.80 -2.51
C LEU A 33 -16.51 -9.57 -3.16
N LEU A 34 -16.79 -10.35 -4.20
CA LEU A 34 -15.77 -11.10 -4.94
C LEU A 34 -14.70 -10.17 -5.54
N VAL A 35 -15.11 -9.05 -6.14
CA VAL A 35 -14.17 -8.07 -6.70
C VAL A 35 -13.24 -7.50 -5.63
N HIS A 36 -13.78 -7.12 -4.47
CA HIS A 36 -12.97 -6.59 -3.36
C HIS A 36 -12.01 -7.63 -2.78
N MET A 37 -12.45 -8.89 -2.65
CA MET A 37 -11.59 -9.98 -2.20
C MET A 37 -10.44 -10.24 -3.16
N VAL A 38 -10.71 -10.28 -4.46
CA VAL A 38 -9.68 -10.45 -5.50
C VAL A 38 -8.70 -9.29 -5.46
N ALA A 39 -9.18 -8.04 -5.39
CA ALA A 39 -8.32 -6.87 -5.27
C ALA A 39 -7.41 -6.96 -4.02
N ALA A 40 -7.97 -7.26 -2.84
CA ALA A 40 -7.21 -7.40 -1.61
C ALA A 40 -6.11 -8.47 -1.71
N VAL A 41 -6.42 -9.62 -2.33
CA VAL A 41 -5.45 -10.69 -2.56
C VAL A 41 -4.35 -10.25 -3.52
N VAL A 42 -4.70 -9.59 -4.63
CA VAL A 42 -3.72 -9.13 -5.63
C VAL A 42 -2.77 -8.09 -5.03
N PHE A 43 -3.29 -7.08 -4.35
CA PHE A 43 -2.46 -6.05 -3.71
C PHE A 43 -1.64 -6.62 -2.54
N GLY A 44 -2.23 -7.49 -1.72
CA GLY A 44 -1.54 -8.15 -0.62
C GLY A 44 -0.39 -9.04 -1.09
N LEU A 45 -0.61 -9.85 -2.13
CA LEU A 45 0.43 -10.69 -2.74
C LEU A 45 1.51 -9.85 -3.41
N THR A 46 1.15 -8.78 -4.10
CA THR A 46 2.11 -7.87 -4.72
C THR A 46 3.04 -7.26 -3.66
N GLY A 47 2.48 -6.75 -2.56
CA GLY A 47 3.26 -6.23 -1.43
C GLY A 47 4.15 -7.30 -0.80
N MET A 48 3.65 -8.52 -0.62
CA MET A 48 4.42 -9.64 -0.05
C MET A 48 5.59 -10.08 -0.95
N ILE A 49 5.39 -10.14 -2.27
CA ILE A 49 6.44 -10.47 -3.23
C ILE A 49 7.52 -9.39 -3.22
N LEU A 50 7.15 -8.11 -3.27
CA LEU A 50 8.09 -7.00 -3.23
C LEU A 50 8.88 -6.96 -1.92
N PHE A 51 8.21 -7.17 -0.78
CA PHE A 51 8.85 -7.26 0.52
C PHE A 51 9.84 -8.43 0.59
N GLY A 52 9.43 -9.62 0.14
CA GLY A 52 10.28 -10.80 0.09
C GLY A 52 11.51 -10.61 -0.80
N LEU A 53 11.34 -9.98 -1.97
CA LEU A 53 12.44 -9.67 -2.89
C LEU A 53 13.45 -8.72 -2.23
N PHE A 54 12.99 -7.71 -1.49
CA PHE A 54 13.86 -6.79 -0.77
C PHE A 54 14.61 -7.46 0.37
N LEU A 55 13.96 -8.31 1.17
CA LEU A 55 14.64 -9.09 2.21
C LEU A 55 15.73 -9.98 1.61
N TRP A 56 15.42 -10.65 0.50
CA TRP A 56 16.40 -11.43 -0.24
C TRP A 56 17.58 -10.57 -0.73
N LEU A 57 17.29 -9.37 -1.24
CA LEU A 57 18.30 -8.42 -1.69
C LEU A 57 19.19 -7.95 -0.55
N ILE A 58 18.64 -7.65 0.64
CA ILE A 58 19.40 -7.24 1.83
C ILE A 58 20.37 -8.34 2.27
N VAL A 59 19.88 -9.58 2.37
CA VAL A 59 20.72 -10.72 2.75
C VAL A 59 21.83 -10.97 1.72
N ARG A 60 21.56 -10.70 0.44
CA ARG A 60 22.55 -10.85 -0.63
C ARG A 60 23.55 -9.69 -0.68
N LEU A 61 23.10 -8.47 -0.41
CA LEU A 61 23.91 -7.25 -0.45
C LEU A 61 24.78 -7.09 0.78
N ALA A 62 24.36 -7.59 1.95
CA ALA A 62 25.17 -7.60 3.16
C ALA A 62 26.35 -8.56 2.96
N PRO A 63 27.57 -8.06 2.64
CA PRO A 63 28.74 -8.89 2.42
C PRO A 63 29.47 -9.23 3.74
N PHE A 64 28.95 -8.74 4.85
CA PHE A 64 29.47 -8.96 6.19
C PHE A 64 28.64 -10.03 6.89
N SER A 65 29.30 -10.89 7.64
CA SER A 65 28.63 -11.91 8.45
C SER A 65 27.88 -11.23 9.59
N ILE A 66 26.64 -10.79 9.34
CA ILE A 66 25.72 -10.19 10.34
C ILE A 66 25.70 -11.01 11.62
N ARG A 67 25.76 -12.34 11.50
CA ARG A 67 25.84 -13.24 12.66
C ARG A 67 27.12 -13.03 13.49
N LYS A 68 28.30 -12.94 12.87
CA LYS A 68 29.55 -12.67 13.60
C LYS A 68 29.59 -11.26 14.19
N GLU A 69 29.10 -10.24 13.48
CA GLU A 69 29.12 -8.88 14.02
C GLU A 69 28.13 -8.64 15.17
N ILE A 70 27.01 -9.38 15.20
CA ILE A 70 26.04 -9.33 16.31
C ILE A 70 26.52 -10.19 17.50
N GLU A 71 27.18 -11.33 17.24
CA GLU A 71 27.53 -12.32 18.25
C GLU A 71 28.95 -12.13 18.82
N GLU A 72 29.96 -11.93 17.97
CA GLU A 72 31.36 -11.72 18.38
C GLU A 72 31.63 -10.23 18.70
N ASP A 73 31.15 -9.29 17.87
CA ASP A 73 31.40 -7.85 18.04
C ASP A 73 30.30 -7.10 18.83
N GLN A 74 29.19 -7.78 19.20
CA GLN A 74 28.07 -7.19 19.95
C GLN A 74 27.53 -5.88 19.34
N ASN A 75 27.57 -5.76 18.01
CA ASN A 75 27.22 -4.51 17.34
C ASN A 75 25.70 -4.35 17.17
N VAL A 76 25.05 -3.87 18.24
CA VAL A 76 23.62 -3.54 18.26
C VAL A 76 23.25 -2.51 17.17
N SER A 77 24.17 -1.62 16.81
CA SER A 77 23.94 -0.61 15.77
C SER A 77 23.64 -1.24 14.41
N LEU A 78 24.32 -2.35 14.07
CA LEU A 78 24.06 -3.08 12.82
C LEU A 78 22.66 -3.70 12.81
N GLY A 79 22.20 -4.24 13.95
CA GLY A 79 20.83 -4.73 14.10
C GLY A 79 19.78 -3.63 13.92
N ILE A 80 20.03 -2.44 14.49
CA ILE A 80 19.12 -1.29 14.35
C ILE A 80 19.07 -0.79 12.90
N ILE A 81 20.20 -0.76 12.19
CA ILE A 81 20.25 -0.34 10.78
C ILE A 81 19.47 -1.31 9.89
N VAL A 82 19.63 -2.63 10.09
CA VAL A 82 18.88 -3.63 9.32
C VAL A 82 17.38 -3.54 9.64
N GLY A 83 17.01 -3.38 10.92
CA GLY A 83 15.63 -3.19 11.33
C GLY A 83 14.99 -1.93 10.76
N SER A 84 15.71 -0.80 10.76
CA SER A 84 15.22 0.45 10.19
C SER A 84 15.09 0.40 8.67
N MET A 85 15.97 -0.34 7.98
CA MET A 85 15.85 -0.59 6.55
C MET A 85 14.59 -1.38 6.21
N ILE A 86 14.28 -2.45 6.96
CA ILE A 86 13.04 -3.23 6.80
C ILE A 86 11.80 -2.35 7.03
N LEU A 87 11.83 -1.51 8.06
CA LEU A 87 10.74 -0.55 8.34
C LEU A 87 10.57 0.47 7.21
N GLY A 88 11.65 1.01 6.65
CA GLY A 88 11.59 1.94 5.54
C GLY A 88 10.92 1.32 4.30
N ILE A 89 11.24 0.07 3.98
CA ILE A 89 10.64 -0.65 2.86
C ILE A 89 9.15 -0.92 3.11
N ALA A 90 8.78 -1.32 4.34
CA ALA A 90 7.39 -1.50 4.71
C ALA A 90 6.55 -0.21 4.52
N LEU A 91 7.14 0.95 4.86
CA LEU A 91 6.50 2.25 4.65
C LEU A 91 6.36 2.63 3.18
N ILE A 92 7.36 2.35 2.34
CA ILE A 92 7.29 2.59 0.88
C ILE A 92 6.17 1.75 0.27
N ILE A 93 6.06 0.48 0.65
CA ILE A 93 5.00 -0.41 0.16
C ILE A 93 3.63 0.10 0.64
N ALA A 94 3.51 0.49 1.90
CA ALA A 94 2.27 1.05 2.43
C ALA A 94 1.84 2.32 1.65
N ALA A 95 2.78 3.24 1.39
CA ALA A 95 2.52 4.44 0.62
C ALA A 95 2.19 4.15 -0.86
N ALA A 96 2.78 3.11 -1.45
CA ALA A 96 2.50 2.70 -2.81
C ALA A 96 1.11 2.06 -2.97
N ILE A 97 0.58 1.42 -1.92
CA ILE A 97 -0.78 0.87 -1.91
C ILE A 97 -1.83 1.96 -1.61
N LEU A 98 -1.48 2.94 -0.78
CA LEU A 98 -2.38 4.03 -0.38
C LEU A 98 -2.42 5.21 -1.37
N GLY A 99 -1.47 5.26 -2.31
CA GLY A 99 -1.28 6.34 -3.28
C GLY A 99 -2.34 6.46 -4.35
#